data_AF-A0A6J4G1X5-F1
#
_entry.id   AF-A0A6J4G1X5-F1
#
_cell.length_a   1.000
_cell.length_b   1.000
_cell.length_c   1.000
_cell.angle_alpha   90.00
_cell.angle_beta   90.00
_cell.angle_gamma   90.00
#
_symmetry.space_group_name_H-M   'P 1'
#
loop_
_entity.id
_entity.type
_entity.pdbx_description
1 polymer ?
#
loop_
_entity_poly.entity_id
_entity_poly.type
_entity_poly.pdbx_seq_one_letter_code
_entity_poly.pdbx_strand_id
1 'polypeptide(L)'
;MGHSEYDPGAKAWNAGRKIGAKRALKPQQVWAIRFWLDQNRRLRDRATFDLAIDSKLRGCDIVKIKIGELVSGGRVRSRAIVIQQKTGRPVQFELLETARNSIFAWLECRGGTLDDFVFPSRIDHADHISTRQYARLVDEWVTGIGLRREDYGTHSQRQTKASIIYKQTGNLRAVQILLGHTKIESTVRYLGVDIEDALHLAESTEI
;
A
#
# COMPACT_ATOMS: atom_id res chain seq x y z
N MET A 1 35.34 21.29 3.49
CA MET A 1 36.16 20.56 2.50
C MET A 1 35.39 19.33 2.07
N GLY A 2 35.23 19.13 0.76
CA GLY A 2 34.58 17.96 0.18
C GLY A 2 33.41 18.25 -0.77
N HIS A 3 33.48 19.32 -1.58
CA HIS A 3 32.66 19.37 -2.80
C HIS A 3 33.34 18.47 -3.83
N SER A 4 32.64 17.43 -4.27
CA SER A 4 33.13 16.51 -5.31
C SER A 4 33.16 17.25 -6.65
N GLU A 5 34.24 17.07 -7.43
CA GLU A 5 34.46 17.67 -8.76
C GLU A 5 33.44 17.25 -9.85
N TYR A 6 32.36 16.56 -9.49
CA TYR A 6 31.27 16.14 -10.39
C TYR A 6 29.99 16.99 -10.28
N ASP A 7 30.04 18.19 -9.68
CA ASP A 7 28.89 19.11 -9.66
C ASP A 7 28.88 20.06 -10.88
N PRO A 8 28.28 19.64 -12.01
CA PRO A 8 27.51 20.54 -12.84
C PRO A 8 26.07 20.03 -12.95
N GLY A 9 25.12 20.76 -12.35
CA GLY A 9 23.69 20.71 -12.65
C GLY A 9 23.15 19.33 -13.05
N ALA A 10 23.42 18.31 -12.24
CA ALA A 10 23.20 16.92 -12.62
C ALA A 10 21.71 16.70 -12.88
N LYS A 11 21.34 16.69 -14.17
CA LYS A 11 20.05 16.16 -14.61
C LYS A 11 19.95 14.77 -14.00
N ALA A 12 18.91 14.54 -13.21
CA ALA A 12 18.65 13.23 -12.62
C ALA A 12 18.75 12.16 -13.72
N TRP A 13 19.31 10.99 -13.43
CA TRP A 13 19.56 9.91 -14.41
C TRP A 13 18.30 9.48 -15.20
N ASN A 14 17.13 9.89 -14.73
CA ASN A 14 15.82 9.66 -15.31
C ASN A 14 15.23 10.89 -16.03
N ALA A 15 15.98 11.97 -16.22
CA ALA A 15 15.55 13.14 -16.98
C ALA A 15 15.17 12.72 -18.41
N GLY A 16 13.87 12.79 -18.72
CA GLY A 16 13.33 12.38 -20.02
C GLY A 16 12.87 10.92 -20.11
N ARG A 17 13.13 10.07 -19.10
CA ARG A 17 12.52 8.72 -19.03
C ARG A 17 11.15 8.81 -18.37
N LYS A 18 10.08 8.51 -19.13
CA LYS A 18 8.77 8.16 -18.54
C LYS A 18 8.97 6.85 -17.77
N ILE A 19 9.35 6.94 -16.49
CA ILE A 19 9.20 5.81 -15.56
C ILE A 19 7.69 5.53 -15.56
N GLY A 20 7.30 4.40 -16.18
CA GLY A 20 5.90 4.01 -16.25
C GLY A 20 5.29 4.02 -14.85
N ALA A 21 4.04 4.48 -14.74
CA ALA A 21 3.33 4.40 -13.47
C ALA A 21 3.36 2.94 -12.97
N LYS A 22 3.72 2.75 -11.70
CA LYS A 22 3.72 1.42 -11.08
C LYS A 22 2.33 0.80 -11.25
N ARG A 23 2.27 -0.49 -11.59
CA ARG A 23 1.03 -1.19 -11.92
C ARG A 23 0.31 -1.66 -10.67
N ALA A 24 -1.02 -1.63 -10.67
CA ALA A 24 -1.83 -2.34 -9.68
C ALA A 24 -1.65 -3.86 -9.84
N LEU A 25 -1.68 -4.60 -8.72
CA LEU A 25 -1.67 -6.06 -8.75
C LEU A 25 -3.04 -6.59 -9.22
N LYS A 26 -3.03 -7.65 -10.02
CA LYS A 26 -4.22 -8.43 -10.34
C LYS A 26 -4.62 -9.31 -9.14
N PRO A 27 -5.90 -9.70 -8.99
CA PRO A 27 -6.33 -10.58 -7.90
C PRO A 27 -5.49 -11.87 -7.79
N GLN A 28 -5.18 -12.51 -8.92
CA GLN A 28 -4.32 -13.70 -8.97
C GLN A 28 -2.89 -13.43 -8.45
N GLN A 29 -2.33 -12.25 -8.73
CA GLN A 29 -1.01 -11.85 -8.23
C GLN A 29 -1.03 -11.57 -6.73
N VAL A 30 -2.12 -10.99 -6.21
CA VAL A 30 -2.34 -10.84 -4.76
C VAL A 30 -2.35 -12.20 -4.07
N TRP A 31 -3.08 -13.18 -4.63
CA TRP A 31 -3.08 -14.56 -4.14
C TRP A 31 -1.71 -15.22 -4.23
N ALA A 32 -0.98 -15.03 -5.33
CA ALA A 32 0.36 -15.59 -5.50
C ALA A 32 1.35 -15.03 -4.46
N ILE A 33 1.34 -13.71 -4.22
CA ILE A 33 2.20 -13.09 -3.19
C ILE A 33 1.85 -13.62 -1.80
N ARG A 34 0.56 -13.69 -1.48
CA ARG A 34 0.05 -14.27 -0.23
C ARG A 34 0.59 -15.67 0.00
N PHE A 35 0.39 -16.55 -0.99
CA PHE A 35 0.86 -17.92 -0.95
C PHE A 35 2.39 -18.00 -0.81
N TRP A 36 3.14 -17.21 -1.58
CA TRP A 36 4.60 -17.17 -1.52
C TRP A 36 5.11 -16.74 -0.13
N LEU A 37 4.49 -15.74 0.50
CA LEU A 37 4.83 -15.30 1.86
C LEU A 37 4.55 -16.38 2.90
N ASP A 38 3.42 -17.09 2.76
CA ASP A 38 3.03 -18.16 3.68
C ASP A 38 3.98 -19.36 3.57
N GLN A 39 4.33 -19.79 2.34
CA GLN A 39 5.30 -20.87 2.10
C GLN A 39 6.70 -20.56 2.69
N ASN A 40 7.10 -19.28 2.64
CA ASN A 40 8.37 -18.84 3.22
C ASN A 40 8.27 -18.47 4.72
N ARG A 41 7.13 -18.74 5.37
CA ARG A 41 6.86 -18.47 6.80
C ARG A 41 7.11 -17.00 7.20
N ARG A 42 6.84 -16.05 6.29
CA ARG A 42 7.10 -14.62 6.51
C ARG A 42 5.92 -13.90 7.14
N LEU A 43 5.62 -14.22 8.40
CA LEU A 43 4.44 -13.70 9.12
C LEU A 43 4.33 -12.17 9.12
N ARG A 44 5.43 -11.48 9.47
CA ARG A 44 5.48 -10.01 9.47
C ARG A 44 5.13 -9.42 8.11
N ASP A 45 5.75 -9.94 7.07
CA ASP A 45 5.60 -9.47 5.70
C ASP A 45 4.18 -9.75 5.19
N ARG A 46 3.63 -10.91 5.56
CA ARG A 46 2.24 -11.26 5.25
C ARG A 46 1.25 -10.27 5.89
N ALA A 47 1.42 -9.96 7.16
CA ALA A 47 0.63 -8.93 7.84
C ALA A 47 0.79 -7.53 7.20
N THR A 48 2.04 -7.18 6.84
CA THR A 48 2.34 -5.89 6.18
C THR A 48 1.66 -5.79 4.81
N PHE A 49 1.72 -6.86 4.02
CA PHE A 49 1.13 -6.94 2.70
C PHE A 49 -0.39 -6.81 2.76
N ASP A 50 -1.06 -7.60 3.62
CA ASP A 50 -2.51 -7.55 3.75
C ASP A 50 -2.99 -6.19 4.27
N LEU A 51 -2.31 -5.61 5.26
CA LEU A 51 -2.64 -4.26 5.75
C LEU A 51 -2.48 -3.21 4.65
N ALA A 52 -1.43 -3.30 3.83
CA ALA A 52 -1.20 -2.33 2.76
C ALA A 52 -2.30 -2.38 1.68
N ILE A 53 -2.74 -3.57 1.30
CA ILE A 53 -3.84 -3.76 0.34
C ILE A 53 -5.17 -3.24 0.90
N ASP A 54 -5.49 -3.58 2.16
CA ASP A 54 -6.76 -3.23 2.77
C ASP A 54 -6.85 -1.74 3.14
N SER A 55 -5.79 -1.18 3.74
CA SER A 55 -5.79 0.22 4.15
C SER A 55 -5.64 1.21 2.99
N LYS A 56 -5.04 0.77 1.88
CA LYS A 56 -4.74 1.64 0.72
C LYS A 56 -3.95 2.88 1.15
N LEU A 57 -3.16 2.80 2.22
CA LEU A 57 -2.35 3.92 2.72
C LEU A 57 -1.04 4.06 1.94
N ARG A 58 -0.36 5.21 2.08
CA ARG A 58 0.98 5.38 1.50
C ARG A 58 1.99 4.60 2.32
N GLY A 59 3.09 4.18 1.71
CA GLY A 59 4.13 3.42 2.43
C GLY A 59 4.65 4.14 3.68
N CYS A 60 4.78 5.47 3.65
CA CYS A 60 5.20 6.24 4.83
C CYS A 60 4.17 6.25 5.97
N ASP A 61 2.88 6.13 5.64
CA ASP A 61 1.80 6.03 6.61
C ASP A 61 1.75 4.60 7.17
N ILE A 62 1.84 3.57 6.31
CA ILE A 62 1.83 2.14 6.70
C ILE A 62 2.87 1.82 7.77
N VAL A 63 4.12 2.22 7.54
CA VAL A 63 5.22 1.82 8.43
C VAL A 63 5.09 2.44 9.83
N LYS A 64 4.40 3.58 9.95
CA LYS A 64 4.23 4.32 11.20
C LYS A 64 3.01 3.89 12.02
N ILE A 65 2.22 2.93 11.52
CA ILE A 65 1.03 2.49 12.23
C ILE A 65 1.41 1.88 13.58
N LYS A 66 0.73 2.32 14.64
CA LYS A 66 0.85 1.78 15.99
C LYS A 66 -0.18 0.70 16.26
N ILE A 67 0.13 -0.19 17.20
CA ILE A 67 -0.76 -1.31 17.57
C ILE A 67 -2.13 -0.80 18.02
N GLY A 68 -2.20 0.30 18.77
CA GLY A 68 -3.44 0.92 19.25
C GLY A 68 -4.38 1.41 18.14
N GLU A 69 -3.86 1.70 16.94
CA GLU A 69 -4.69 2.09 15.78
C GLU A 69 -5.42 0.89 15.17
N LEU A 70 -4.87 -0.33 15.33
CA LEU A 70 -5.43 -1.55 14.74
C LEU A 70 -6.14 -2.45 15.77
N VAL A 71 -5.78 -2.35 17.06
CA VAL A 71 -6.22 -3.28 18.11
C VAL A 71 -7.07 -2.56 19.15
N SER A 72 -8.09 -3.27 19.66
CA SER A 72 -8.89 -2.84 20.81
C SER A 72 -9.42 -4.05 21.54
N GLY A 73 -9.34 -4.06 22.88
CA GLY A 73 -9.83 -5.18 23.69
C GLY A 73 -9.23 -6.53 23.31
N GLY A 74 -7.94 -6.56 22.94
CA GLY A 74 -7.24 -7.78 22.52
C GLY A 74 -7.62 -8.31 21.13
N ARG A 75 -8.42 -7.58 20.35
CA ARG A 75 -8.84 -7.99 19.00
C ARG A 75 -8.42 -6.98 17.95
N VAL A 76 -8.08 -7.45 16.76
CA VAL A 76 -7.88 -6.58 15.59
C VAL A 76 -9.25 -6.05 15.16
N ARG A 77 -9.36 -4.72 15.05
CA ARG A 77 -10.60 -4.02 14.68
C ARG A 77 -11.04 -4.41 13.27
N SER A 78 -12.33 -4.28 12.96
CA SER A 78 -12.85 -4.41 11.59
C SER A 78 -12.64 -3.16 10.74
N ARG A 79 -12.41 -2.02 11.40
CA ARG A 79 -12.07 -0.72 10.79
C ARG A 79 -11.03 -0.01 11.64
N ALA A 80 -10.13 0.71 10.98
CA ALA A 80 -9.13 1.55 11.62
C ALA A 80 -9.15 2.95 11.00
N ILE A 81 -8.61 3.92 11.74
CA ILE A 81 -8.46 5.31 11.30
C ILE A 81 -7.01 5.70 11.50
N VAL A 82 -6.37 6.23 10.46
CA VAL A 82 -4.99 6.73 10.50
C VAL A 82 -4.95 8.14 9.93
N ILE A 83 -4.20 9.04 10.56
CA ILE A 83 -3.95 10.39 10.04
C ILE A 83 -2.85 10.30 8.97
N GLN A 84 -3.17 10.67 7.73
CA GLN A 84 -2.19 10.64 6.64
C GLN A 84 -1.14 11.74 6.81
N GLN A 85 0.15 11.38 6.71
CA GLN A 85 1.26 12.31 6.85
C GLN A 85 1.22 13.42 5.79
N LYS A 86 0.84 13.09 4.55
CA LYS A 86 0.85 14.06 3.44
C LYS A 86 -0.23 15.14 3.56
N THR A 87 -1.40 14.79 4.07
CA THR A 87 -2.59 15.67 4.03
C THR A 87 -3.02 16.13 5.41
N GLY A 88 -2.53 15.52 6.49
CA GLY A 88 -2.98 15.76 7.87
C GLY A 88 -4.43 15.33 8.13
N ARG A 89 -5.04 14.58 7.21
CA ARG A 89 -6.46 14.19 7.30
C ARG A 89 -6.60 12.74 7.78
N PRO A 90 -7.62 12.44 8.60
CA PRO A 90 -7.95 11.07 8.94
C PRO A 90 -8.45 10.32 7.71
N VAL A 91 -8.01 9.09 7.54
CA VAL A 91 -8.56 8.14 6.58
C VAL A 91 -9.01 6.91 7.36
N GLN A 92 -10.30 6.60 7.23
CA GLN A 92 -10.87 5.37 7.74
C GLN A 92 -10.83 4.30 6.65
N PHE A 93 -10.45 3.08 7.02
CA PHE A 93 -10.41 1.94 6.13
C PHE A 93 -10.87 0.67 6.82
N GLU A 94 -11.30 -0.28 6.01
CA GLU A 94 -11.70 -1.62 6.41
C GLU A 94 -10.49 -2.54 6.59
N LEU A 95 -10.58 -3.45 7.56
CA LEU A 95 -9.67 -4.57 7.75
C LEU A 95 -10.47 -5.84 7.51
N LEU A 96 -10.27 -6.46 6.35
CA LEU A 96 -10.94 -7.72 6.00
C LEU A 96 -10.41 -8.86 6.86
N GLU A 97 -11.17 -9.94 6.93
CA GLU A 97 -10.84 -11.09 7.77
C GLU A 97 -9.43 -11.63 7.51
N THR A 98 -9.02 -11.72 6.25
CA THR A 98 -7.66 -12.16 5.89
C THR A 98 -6.57 -11.27 6.49
N ALA A 99 -6.76 -9.94 6.47
CA ALA A 99 -5.82 -8.99 7.05
C ALA A 99 -5.85 -9.04 8.58
N ARG A 100 -7.04 -9.16 9.18
CA ARG A 100 -7.18 -9.30 10.63
C ARG A 100 -6.45 -10.55 11.13
N ASN A 101 -6.61 -11.68 10.44
CA ASN A 101 -5.97 -12.93 10.82
C ASN A 101 -4.44 -12.85 10.69
N SER A 102 -3.91 -12.28 9.61
CA SER A 102 -2.46 -12.14 9.44
C SER A 102 -1.85 -11.13 10.41
N ILE A 103 -2.52 -10.01 10.68
CA ILE A 103 -2.10 -9.03 11.68
C ILE A 103 -2.13 -9.66 13.08
N PHE A 104 -3.19 -10.38 13.42
CA PHE A 104 -3.31 -11.04 14.72
C PHE A 104 -2.18 -12.05 14.94
N ALA A 105 -1.97 -12.97 13.98
CA ALA A 105 -0.88 -13.96 14.06
C ALA A 105 0.51 -13.31 14.19
N TRP A 106 0.74 -12.18 13.50
CA TRP A 106 1.98 -11.42 13.66
C TRP A 106 2.11 -10.82 15.07
N LEU A 107 1.06 -10.20 15.59
CA LEU A 107 1.07 -9.56 16.90
C LEU A 107 1.15 -10.56 18.06
N GLU A 108 0.59 -11.77 17.92
CA GLU A 108 0.77 -12.84 18.90
C GLU A 108 2.25 -13.24 19.04
N CYS A 109 2.99 -13.35 17.93
CA CYS A 109 4.41 -13.67 17.98
C CYS A 109 5.29 -12.48 18.42
N ARG A 110 4.93 -11.27 17.99
CA ARG A 110 5.72 -10.04 18.20
C ARG A 110 5.56 -9.47 19.61
N GLY A 111 4.36 -9.55 20.19
CA GLY A 111 4.02 -8.95 21.49
C GLY A 111 4.04 -7.41 21.49
N GLY A 112 4.14 -6.80 22.67
CA GLY A 112 4.28 -5.34 22.82
C GLY A 112 3.03 -4.60 23.25
N THR A 113 3.15 -3.28 23.29
CA THR A 113 2.12 -2.37 23.83
C THR A 113 1.36 -1.64 22.73
N LEU A 114 0.24 -1.00 23.09
CA LEU A 114 -0.56 -0.21 22.14
C LEU A 114 0.23 0.96 21.53
N ASP A 115 1.28 1.43 22.20
CA ASP A 115 2.11 2.55 21.75
C ASP A 115 3.23 2.14 20.80
N ASP A 116 3.50 0.85 20.66
CA ASP A 116 4.54 0.36 19.79
C ASP A 116 4.10 0.34 18.32
N PHE A 117 5.06 0.47 17.41
CA PHE A 117 4.81 0.28 15.98
C PHE A 117 4.43 -1.17 15.65
N VAL A 118 3.43 -1.35 14.78
CA VAL A 118 3.04 -2.68 14.29
C VAL A 118 4.21 -3.39 13.61
N PHE A 119 5.04 -2.63 12.89
CA PHE A 119 6.19 -3.16 12.15
C PHE A 119 7.50 -2.46 12.59
N PRO A 120 8.11 -2.86 13.72
CA PRO A 120 9.30 -2.21 14.27
C PRO A 120 10.54 -2.45 13.39
N SER A 121 11.55 -1.59 13.43
CA SER A 121 12.82 -1.85 12.75
C SER A 121 13.51 -3.10 13.34
N ARG A 122 14.43 -3.68 12.57
CA ARG A 122 15.32 -4.76 13.05
C ARG A 122 16.57 -4.23 13.75
N ILE A 123 16.84 -2.93 13.60
CA ILE A 123 18.02 -2.26 14.19
C ILE A 123 17.61 -1.56 15.48
N ASP A 124 16.55 -0.75 15.40
CA ASP A 124 15.97 -0.07 16.56
C ASP A 124 14.53 -0.55 16.75
N HIS A 125 14.30 -1.40 17.75
CA HIS A 125 12.97 -1.96 18.02
C HIS A 125 11.97 -0.92 18.57
N ALA A 126 12.44 0.24 19.02
CA ALA A 126 11.58 1.35 19.42
C ALA A 126 11.08 2.17 18.21
N ASP A 127 11.77 2.09 17.07
CA ASP A 127 11.39 2.78 15.84
C ASP A 127 10.70 1.84 14.83
N HIS A 128 10.04 2.40 13.83
CA HIS A 128 9.39 1.67 12.76
C HIS A 128 10.38 1.23 11.67
N ILE A 129 9.99 0.24 10.87
CA ILE A 129 10.71 -0.07 9.62
C ILE A 129 10.78 1.15 8.70
N SER A 130 11.93 1.40 8.11
CA SER A 130 12.03 2.51 7.15
C SER A 130 11.18 2.25 5.90
N THR A 131 10.66 3.32 5.28
CA THR A 131 9.95 3.24 3.99
C THR A 131 10.81 2.58 2.91
N ARG A 132 12.14 2.80 2.95
CA ARG A 132 13.09 2.16 2.02
C ARG A 132 13.13 0.65 2.22
N GLN A 133 13.17 0.19 3.48
CA GLN A 133 13.13 -1.24 3.75
C GLN A 133 11.77 -1.84 3.35
N TYR A 134 10.67 -1.16 3.62
CA TYR A 134 9.36 -1.60 3.12
C TYR A 134 9.33 -1.72 1.59
N ALA A 135 9.90 -0.75 0.86
CA ALA A 135 10.00 -0.85 -0.59
C ALA A 135 10.83 -2.06 -1.06
N ARG A 136 11.95 -2.36 -0.38
CA ARG A 136 12.75 -3.57 -0.66
C ARG A 136 11.98 -4.87 -0.42
N LEU A 137 11.16 -4.93 0.64
CA LEU A 137 10.30 -6.08 0.89
C LEU A 137 9.29 -6.25 -0.26
N VAL A 138 8.65 -5.16 -0.71
CA VAL A 138 7.72 -5.24 -1.85
C VAL A 138 8.42 -5.72 -3.12
N ASP A 139 9.63 -5.22 -3.42
CA ASP A 139 10.42 -5.69 -4.57
C ASP A 139 10.72 -7.18 -4.47
N GLU A 140 11.04 -7.67 -3.28
CA GLU A 140 11.30 -9.08 -3.01
C GLU A 140 10.05 -9.95 -3.21
N TRP A 141 8.90 -9.52 -2.68
CA TRP A 141 7.64 -10.25 -2.82
C TRP A 141 7.20 -10.36 -4.28
N VAL A 142 7.34 -9.27 -5.03
CA VAL A 142 7.03 -9.19 -6.47
C VAL A 142 7.97 -10.09 -7.27
N THR A 143 9.28 -10.00 -7.02
CA THR A 143 10.27 -10.84 -7.71
C THR A 143 10.09 -12.32 -7.35
N GLY A 144 9.72 -12.62 -6.11
CA GLY A 144 9.48 -13.98 -5.62
C GLY A 144 8.36 -14.72 -6.36
N ILE A 145 7.40 -14.00 -6.92
CA ILE A 145 6.33 -14.57 -7.77
C ILE A 145 6.60 -14.39 -9.28
N GLY A 146 7.83 -14.07 -9.67
CA GLY A 146 8.26 -13.96 -11.07
C GLY A 146 7.84 -12.66 -11.77
N LEU A 147 7.42 -11.63 -11.04
CA LEU A 147 7.09 -10.33 -11.62
C LEU A 147 8.32 -9.42 -11.70
N ARG A 148 8.29 -8.49 -12.66
CA ARG A 148 9.34 -7.48 -12.89
C ARG A 148 9.27 -6.36 -11.85
N ARG A 149 10.28 -6.21 -10.99
CA ARG A 149 10.32 -5.19 -9.91
C ARG A 149 10.18 -3.75 -10.42
N GLU A 150 10.60 -3.46 -11.63
CA GLU A 150 10.46 -2.16 -12.27
C GLU A 150 9.00 -1.74 -12.46
N ASP A 151 8.08 -2.70 -12.58
CA ASP A 151 6.65 -2.45 -12.79
C ASP A 151 5.88 -2.27 -11.48
N TYR A 152 6.40 -2.73 -10.34
CA TYR A 152 5.68 -2.74 -9.06
C TYR A 152 6.43 -2.02 -7.93
N GLY A 153 5.72 -1.64 -6.87
CA GLY A 153 6.31 -1.00 -5.70
C GLY A 153 5.28 -0.70 -4.62
N THR A 154 5.65 0.10 -3.62
CA THR A 154 4.73 0.46 -2.52
C THR A 154 3.45 1.14 -3.01
N HIS A 155 3.53 1.91 -4.10
CA HIS A 155 2.34 2.49 -4.74
C HIS A 155 1.44 1.46 -5.41
N SER A 156 1.96 0.32 -5.87
CA SER A 156 1.16 -0.78 -6.40
C SER A 156 0.24 -1.35 -5.34
N GLN A 157 0.74 -1.53 -4.11
CA GLN A 157 -0.04 -2.02 -2.97
C GLN A 157 -1.25 -1.11 -2.72
N ARG A 158 -0.98 0.18 -2.61
CA ARG A 158 -2.01 1.22 -2.44
C ARG A 158 -3.02 1.25 -3.60
N GLN A 159 -2.56 1.10 -4.83
CA GLN A 159 -3.41 1.20 -6.02
C GLN A 159 -4.30 -0.01 -6.23
N THR A 160 -3.85 -1.19 -5.79
CA THR A 160 -4.46 -2.49 -6.13
C THR A 160 -5.95 -2.51 -5.81
N LYS A 161 -6.33 -2.32 -4.55
CA LYS A 161 -7.74 -2.42 -4.14
C LYS A 161 -8.57 -1.25 -4.68
N ALA A 162 -7.99 -0.06 -4.78
CA ALA A 162 -8.65 1.12 -5.36
C ALA A 162 -9.00 0.93 -6.84
N SER A 163 -8.09 0.35 -7.63
CA SER A 163 -8.32 0.05 -9.05
C SER A 163 -9.39 -1.02 -9.23
N ILE A 164 -9.41 -2.06 -8.39
CA ILE A 164 -10.44 -3.10 -8.44
C ILE A 164 -11.81 -2.51 -8.12
N ILE A 165 -11.94 -1.71 -7.05
CA ILE A 165 -13.21 -1.06 -6.68
C ILE A 165 -13.71 -0.18 -7.83
N TYR A 166 -12.84 0.62 -8.44
CA TYR A 166 -13.23 1.48 -9.56
C TYR A 166 -13.74 0.66 -10.75
N LYS A 167 -13.01 -0.37 -11.18
CA LYS A 167 -13.41 -1.24 -12.29
C LYS A 167 -14.74 -1.95 -12.06
N GLN A 168 -15.08 -2.25 -10.80
CA GLN A 168 -16.33 -2.91 -10.44
C GLN A 168 -17.52 -1.96 -10.33
N THR A 169 -17.29 -0.67 -10.04
CA THR A 169 -18.37 0.23 -9.59
C THR A 169 -18.48 1.53 -10.37
N GLY A 170 -17.45 1.92 -11.12
CA GLY A 170 -17.33 3.25 -11.72
C GLY A 170 -17.26 4.40 -10.70
N ASN A 171 -17.30 4.13 -9.39
CA ASN A 171 -17.52 5.16 -8.37
C ASN A 171 -16.21 5.85 -7.94
N LEU A 172 -15.81 6.86 -8.71
CA LEU A 172 -14.62 7.68 -8.44
C LEU A 172 -14.66 8.36 -7.06
N ARG A 173 -15.84 8.78 -6.60
CA ARG A 173 -15.99 9.48 -5.32
C ARG A 173 -15.70 8.56 -4.14
N ALA A 174 -16.19 7.32 -4.18
CA ALA A 174 -15.89 6.31 -3.17
C ALA A 174 -14.37 6.03 -3.10
N VAL A 175 -13.72 5.86 -4.25
CA VAL A 175 -12.26 5.63 -4.30
C VAL A 175 -11.47 6.85 -3.80
N GLN A 176 -11.92 8.07 -4.12
CA GLN A 176 -11.29 9.29 -3.61
C GLN A 176 -11.28 9.34 -2.07
N ILE A 177 -12.42 9.00 -1.45
CA ILE A 177 -12.57 8.97 0.02
C ILE A 177 -11.63 7.92 0.61
N LEU A 178 -11.63 6.71 0.06
CA LEU A 178 -10.79 5.60 0.54
C LEU A 178 -9.29 5.88 0.40
N LEU A 179 -8.87 6.63 -0.62
CA LEU A 179 -7.48 7.04 -0.79
C LEU A 179 -7.12 8.29 0.05
N GLY A 180 -8.10 9.04 0.55
CA GLY A 180 -7.88 10.33 1.21
C GLY A 180 -7.35 11.40 0.26
N HIS A 181 -7.78 11.39 -1.01
CA HIS A 181 -7.42 12.43 -1.98
C HIS A 181 -8.28 13.68 -1.78
N THR A 182 -7.64 14.84 -1.67
CA THR A 182 -8.35 16.12 -1.49
C THR A 182 -9.09 16.58 -2.74
N LYS A 183 -8.54 16.24 -3.92
CA LYS A 183 -9.02 16.64 -5.25
C LYS A 183 -9.41 15.41 -6.07
N ILE A 184 -10.56 15.43 -6.73
CA ILE A 184 -11.05 14.29 -7.53
C ILE A 184 -10.13 14.02 -8.72
N GLU A 185 -9.53 15.07 -9.28
CA GLU A 185 -8.56 15.02 -10.37
C GLU A 185 -7.31 14.21 -10.00
N SER A 186 -6.96 14.17 -8.71
CA SER A 186 -5.86 13.32 -8.22
C SER A 186 -6.24 11.85 -8.33
N THR A 187 -7.50 11.49 -8.09
CA THR A 187 -8.00 10.12 -8.23
C THR A 187 -8.14 9.72 -9.70
N VAL A 188 -8.65 10.61 -10.56
CA VAL A 188 -8.70 10.41 -12.01
C VAL A 188 -7.31 10.11 -12.57
N ARG A 189 -6.33 10.97 -12.27
CA ARG A 189 -4.93 10.76 -12.69
C ARG A 189 -4.31 9.50 -12.08
N TYR A 190 -4.65 9.17 -10.83
CA TYR A 190 -4.08 8.02 -10.14
C TYR A 190 -4.59 6.68 -10.68
N LEU A 191 -5.86 6.61 -11.08
CA LEU A 191 -6.46 5.42 -11.67
C LEU A 191 -6.25 5.34 -13.18
N GLY A 192 -5.89 6.45 -13.82
CA GLY A 192 -5.71 6.52 -15.27
C GLY A 192 -7.05 6.47 -16.01
N VAL A 193 -8.09 7.07 -15.44
CA VAL A 193 -9.42 7.07 -16.04
C VAL A 193 -9.43 7.86 -17.35
N ASP A 194 -10.00 7.27 -18.39
CA ASP A 194 -10.13 7.86 -19.71
C ASP A 194 -11.56 7.77 -20.27
N ILE A 195 -11.73 8.17 -21.54
CA ILE A 195 -13.03 8.16 -22.20
C ILE A 195 -13.55 6.75 -22.49
N GLU A 196 -12.66 5.77 -22.64
CA GLU A 196 -13.03 4.38 -22.88
C GLU A 196 -13.76 3.79 -21.66
N ASP A 197 -13.29 4.13 -20.45
CA ASP A 197 -13.99 3.75 -19.22
C ASP A 197 -15.43 4.30 -19.19
N ALA A 198 -15.64 5.53 -19.69
CA ALA A 198 -16.96 6.15 -19.73
C ALA A 198 -17.87 5.49 -20.78
N LEU A 199 -17.33 5.15 -21.95
CA LEU A 199 -18.07 4.44 -23.01
C LEU A 199 -18.49 3.04 -22.55
N HIS A 200 -17.58 2.28 -21.94
CA HIS A 200 -17.89 0.95 -21.40
C HIS A 200 -19.01 0.99 -20.34
N LEU A 201 -19.03 2.02 -19.47
CA LEU A 201 -20.13 2.19 -18.51
C LEU A 201 -21.47 2.50 -19.19
N ALA A 202 -21.46 3.28 -20.27
CA ALA A 202 -22.67 3.56 -21.04
C ALA A 202 -23.18 2.31 -21.78
N GLU A 203 -22.29 1.56 -22.43
CA GLU A 203 -22.63 0.33 -23.17
C GLU A 203 -23.19 -0.77 -22.24
N SER A 204 -22.68 -0.87 -21.02
CA SER A 204 -23.15 -1.84 -20.03
C SER A 204 -24.46 -1.45 -19.32
N THR A 205 -25.00 -0.26 -19.61
CA THR A 205 -26.25 0.23 -19.05
C THR A 205 -27.34 0.22 -20.13
N GLU A 206 -28.02 -0.92 -20.29
CA GLU A 206 -29.25 -0.98 -21.10
C GLU A 206 -30.41 -0.28 -20.35
N ILE A 207 -31.24 0.47 -21.08
CA ILE A 207 -32.45 1.13 -20.57
C ILE A 207 -33.68 0.35 -21.00
#